data_AF-A0A0C3N005-F1
#
_entry.id   AF-A0A0C3N005-F1
#
_cell.length_a   1.000
_cell.length_b   1.000
_cell.length_c   1.000
_cell.angle_alpha   90.00
_cell.angle_beta   90.00
_cell.angle_gamma   90.00
#
_symmetry.space_group_name_H-M   'P 1'
#
loop_
_entity.id
_entity.type
_entity.pdbx_description
1 polymer ?
#
loop_
_entity_poly.entity_id
_entity_poly.type
_entity_poly.pdbx_seq_one_letter_code
_entity_poly.pdbx_strand_id
1 'polypeptide(L)'
;MLASVLTDRVLTAWHYNTQTAPTVMVLPNLPTSNTAPSTTWPAQVLQAADKLAQIYDRAKRALQAQSEVLQLQYHSGQIDHEAIPILHALENMANQGEVPLEWVLECAARFGILLQELESAQQAATGQ
;
A
#
# COMPACT_ATOMS: atom_id res chain seq x y z
N MET A 1 6.30 4.72 -22.80
CA MET A 1 5.85 6.12 -22.66
C MET A 1 4.35 6.16 -22.41
N LEU A 2 3.90 5.93 -21.17
CA LEU A 2 2.55 6.28 -20.72
C LEU A 2 2.65 6.71 -19.24
N ALA A 3 3.42 7.76 -19.00
CA ALA A 3 3.41 8.49 -17.74
C ALA A 3 2.37 9.62 -17.89
N SER A 4 1.09 9.25 -17.84
CA SER A 4 0.00 10.22 -17.87
C SER A 4 -0.34 10.63 -16.44
N VAL A 5 0.17 11.80 -16.06
CA VAL A 5 -0.34 12.68 -14.99
C VAL A 5 -0.73 11.95 -13.71
N LEU A 6 0.30 11.45 -13.03
CA LEU A 6 0.22 10.93 -11.67
C LEU A 6 0.16 12.12 -10.71
N THR A 7 -0.72 12.06 -9.71
CA THR A 7 -0.64 12.99 -8.59
C THR A 7 0.69 12.72 -7.87
N ASP A 8 1.59 13.71 -7.95
CA ASP A 8 2.97 13.73 -7.45
C ASP A 8 3.14 13.17 -6.02
N ARG A 9 2.07 13.15 -5.20
CA ARG A 9 2.11 12.90 -3.76
C ARG A 9 2.08 11.42 -3.37
N VAL A 10 1.28 10.55 -4.00
CA VAL A 10 1.32 9.09 -3.74
C VAL A 10 2.64 8.52 -4.22
N LEU A 11 3.11 8.94 -5.40
CA LEU A 11 4.40 8.52 -5.93
C LEU A 11 5.56 9.06 -5.05
N THR A 12 5.44 10.29 -4.53
CA THR A 12 6.45 10.82 -3.59
C THR A 12 6.41 10.08 -2.26
N ALA A 13 5.24 9.82 -1.67
CA ALA A 13 5.13 9.07 -0.41
C ALA A 13 5.67 7.64 -0.53
N TRP A 14 5.45 7.01 -1.69
CA TRP A 14 6.04 5.75 -2.08
C TRP A 14 7.59 5.79 -2.07
N HIS A 15 8.18 6.87 -2.60
CA HIS A 15 9.64 7.00 -2.73
C HIS A 15 10.36 7.62 -1.51
N TYR A 16 9.68 8.39 -0.65
CA TYR A 16 10.35 9.29 0.32
C TYR A 16 10.63 8.68 1.70
N ASN A 17 10.02 7.54 2.07
CA ASN A 17 10.09 7.05 3.45
C ASN A 17 11.17 5.99 3.68
N THR A 18 12.44 6.36 3.53
CA THR A 18 13.60 5.47 3.74
C THR A 18 14.34 5.67 5.07
N GLN A 19 13.94 6.61 5.94
CA GLN A 19 14.86 7.07 7.00
C GLN A 19 14.44 6.83 8.47
N THR A 20 13.18 6.61 8.86
CA THR A 20 12.85 6.44 10.30
C THR A 20 11.59 5.63 10.57
N ALA A 21 11.72 4.37 11.00
CA ALA A 21 11.03 3.83 12.20
C ALA A 21 11.19 2.30 12.32
N PRO A 22 11.50 1.78 13.53
CA PRO A 22 11.47 0.36 13.82
C PRO A 22 10.05 -0.11 14.24
N THR A 23 9.66 -1.29 13.75
CA THR A 23 8.87 -2.29 14.52
C THR A 23 7.39 -2.02 14.82
N VAL A 24 6.53 -1.82 13.80
CA VAL A 24 5.29 -2.61 13.54
C VAL A 24 4.78 -2.28 12.12
N MET A 25 5.23 -3.02 11.11
CA MET A 25 4.73 -2.92 9.73
C MET A 25 3.33 -3.56 9.62
N VAL A 26 2.28 -2.90 10.09
CA VAL A 26 0.87 -3.25 9.80
C VAL A 26 0.26 -2.13 8.98
N LEU A 27 -0.67 -2.41 8.06
CA LEU A 27 -1.35 -1.31 7.36
C LEU A 27 -2.14 -0.45 8.38
N PRO A 28 -2.22 0.89 8.28
CA PRO A 28 -3.00 1.68 9.21
C PRO A 28 -4.48 1.31 9.10
N ASN A 29 -5.15 1.17 10.24
CA ASN A 29 -6.59 0.96 10.25
C ASN A 29 -7.30 2.13 9.58
N LEU A 30 -8.37 1.84 8.85
CA LEU A 30 -9.24 2.87 8.31
C LEU A 30 -9.76 3.74 9.46
N PRO A 31 -9.55 5.07 9.43
CA PRO A 31 -9.95 5.95 10.52
C PRO A 31 -11.46 5.92 10.72
N THR A 32 -11.94 6.20 11.93
CA THR A 32 -13.37 6.36 12.18
C THR A 32 -13.92 7.51 11.34
N SER A 33 -14.99 7.27 10.60
CA SER A 33 -15.64 8.27 9.75
C SER A 33 -15.96 9.53 10.55
N ASN A 34 -15.44 10.67 10.10
CA ASN A 34 -15.55 11.95 10.82
C ASN A 34 -16.89 12.67 10.52
N THR A 35 -17.73 12.09 9.65
CA THR A 35 -19.03 12.63 9.24
C THR A 35 -20.16 12.03 10.08
N ALA A 36 -20.36 12.59 11.27
CA ALA A 36 -21.45 12.24 12.20
C ALA A 36 -21.44 10.78 12.72
N PRO A 37 -21.91 10.51 13.96
CA PRO A 37 -21.81 9.20 14.61
C PRO A 37 -22.57 8.04 13.93
N SER A 38 -23.20 8.28 12.77
CA SER A 38 -24.08 7.33 12.07
C SER A 38 -23.60 6.94 10.68
N THR A 39 -22.53 7.54 10.16
CA THR A 39 -22.13 7.35 8.75
C THR A 39 -20.95 6.39 8.66
N THR A 40 -21.25 5.10 8.55
CA THR A 40 -20.28 4.08 8.12
C THR A 40 -19.68 4.47 6.77
N TRP A 41 -18.39 4.19 6.55
CA TRP A 41 -17.75 4.42 5.26
C TRP A 41 -18.54 3.76 4.11
N PRO A 42 -18.52 4.33 2.90
CA PRO A 42 -19.09 3.69 1.72
C PRO A 42 -18.53 2.28 1.54
N ALA A 43 -19.36 1.36 1.04
CA ALA A 43 -18.97 -0.03 0.86
C ALA A 43 -17.72 -0.17 -0.02
N GLN A 44 -17.53 0.72 -1.00
CA GLN A 44 -16.34 0.74 -1.85
C GLN A 44 -15.06 1.04 -1.05
N VAL A 45 -15.11 1.98 -0.09
CA VAL A 45 -13.97 2.31 0.78
C VAL A 45 -13.64 1.15 1.70
N LEU A 46 -14.66 0.51 2.29
CA LEU A 46 -14.47 -0.67 3.14
C LEU A 46 -13.84 -1.83 2.38
N GLN A 47 -14.34 -2.11 1.17
CA GLN A 47 -13.80 -3.18 0.32
C GLN A 47 -12.36 -2.88 -0.13
N ALA A 48 -12.08 -1.62 -0.49
CA ALA A 48 -10.73 -1.19 -0.85
C ALA A 48 -9.75 -1.34 0.33
N ALA A 49 -10.13 -0.87 1.52
CA ALA A 49 -9.31 -0.99 2.72
C ALA A 49 -9.05 -2.46 3.09
N ASP A 50 -10.08 -3.32 3.05
CA ASP A 50 -9.93 -4.75 3.31
C ASP A 50 -9.02 -5.44 2.27
N LYS A 51 -9.20 -5.13 0.98
CA LYS A 51 -8.37 -5.68 -0.08
C LYS A 51 -6.91 -5.25 0.07
N LEU A 52 -6.65 -3.98 0.40
CA LEU A 52 -5.30 -3.49 0.70
C LEU A 52 -4.69 -4.23 1.89
N ALA A 53 -5.43 -4.38 2.99
CA ALA A 53 -4.96 -5.13 4.16
C ALA A 53 -4.60 -6.57 3.79
N GLN A 54 -5.45 -7.25 3.01
CA GLN A 54 -5.17 -8.62 2.55
C GLN A 54 -3.91 -8.74 1.69
N ILE A 55 -3.70 -7.83 0.73
CA ILE A 55 -2.48 -7.85 -0.11
C ILE A 55 -1.25 -7.62 0.77
N TYR A 56 -1.31 -6.61 1.64
CA TYR A 56 -0.21 -6.26 2.53
C TYR A 56 0.19 -7.41 3.45
N ASP A 57 -0.78 -8.03 4.13
CA ASP A 57 -0.54 -9.17 5.03
C ASP A 57 0.08 -10.37 4.31
N ARG A 58 -0.40 -10.70 3.10
CA ARG A 58 0.11 -11.83 2.33
C ARG A 58 1.54 -11.59 1.86
N ALA A 59 1.81 -10.42 1.30
CA ALA A 59 3.13 -10.01 0.87
C ALA A 59 4.13 -10.01 2.03
N LYS A 60 3.75 -9.45 3.19
CA LYS A 60 4.57 -9.45 4.39
C LYS A 60 4.83 -10.86 4.92
N ARG A 61 3.83 -11.75 4.92
CA ARG A 61 4.03 -13.15 5.33
C ARG A 61 5.00 -13.88 4.42
N ALA A 62 4.93 -13.67 3.10
CA ALA A 62 5.88 -14.27 2.17
C ALA A 62 7.31 -13.78 2.41
N LEU A 63 7.48 -12.48 2.67
CA LEU A 63 8.77 -11.92 3.06
C LEU A 63 9.32 -12.56 4.34
N GLN A 64 8.49 -12.68 5.38
CA GLN A 64 8.87 -13.26 6.67
C GLN A 64 9.15 -14.77 6.60
N ALA A 65 8.46 -15.48 5.71
CA ALA A 65 8.63 -16.92 5.51
C ALA A 65 9.92 -17.27 4.75
N GLN A 66 10.71 -16.28 4.31
CA GLN A 66 11.86 -16.47 3.42
C GLN A 66 11.45 -17.29 2.18
N SER A 67 10.30 -16.92 1.62
CA SER A 67 9.72 -17.56 0.45
C SER A 67 10.67 -17.56 -0.75
N GLU A 68 10.48 -18.51 -1.66
CA GLU A 68 11.22 -18.58 -2.91
C GLU A 68 11.02 -17.34 -3.77
N VAL A 69 12.01 -17.04 -4.63
CA VAL A 69 12.04 -15.85 -5.51
C VAL A 69 10.73 -15.68 -6.30
N LEU A 70 10.18 -16.76 -6.86
CA LEU A 70 8.93 -16.71 -7.64
C LEU A 70 7.73 -16.25 -6.81
N GLN A 71 7.67 -16.64 -5.53
CA GLN A 71 6.60 -16.22 -4.63
C GLN A 71 6.76 -14.75 -4.21
N LEU A 72 7.99 -14.29 -3.97
CA LEU A 72 8.28 -12.88 -3.71
C LEU A 72 7.95 -12.01 -4.92
N GLN A 73 8.28 -12.46 -6.13
CA GLN A 73 7.91 -11.82 -7.40
C GLN A 73 6.39 -11.74 -7.58
N TYR A 74 5.68 -12.85 -7.30
CA TYR A 74 4.23 -12.87 -7.36
C TYR A 74 3.61 -11.79 -6.46
N HIS A 75 4.05 -11.69 -5.20
CA HIS A 75 3.51 -10.70 -4.27
C HIS A 75 3.91 -9.27 -4.61
N SER A 76 5.12 -9.05 -5.14
CA SER A 76 5.53 -7.75 -5.70
C SER A 76 4.61 -7.33 -6.85
N GLY A 77 4.33 -8.26 -7.77
CA GLY A 77 3.40 -8.05 -8.86
C GLY A 77 1.96 -7.78 -8.39
N GLN A 78 1.49 -8.38 -7.29
CA GLN A 78 0.18 -8.04 -6.72
C GLN A 78 0.13 -6.61 -6.18
N ILE A 79 1.22 -6.13 -5.60
CA ILE A 79 1.30 -4.74 -5.14
C ILE A 79 1.17 -3.80 -6.34
N ASP A 80 1.93 -4.04 -7.41
CA ASP A 80 1.91 -3.19 -8.61
C ASP A 80 0.57 -3.19 -9.34
N HIS A 81 -0.04 -4.37 -9.53
CA HIS A 81 -1.22 -4.52 -10.37
C HIS A 81 -2.55 -4.42 -9.61
N GLU A 82 -2.56 -4.60 -8.29
CA GLU A 82 -3.77 -4.54 -7.48
C GLU A 82 -3.73 -3.40 -6.45
N ALA A 83 -2.68 -3.32 -5.61
CA ALA A 83 -2.65 -2.35 -4.52
C ALA A 83 -2.50 -0.90 -5.02
N ILE A 84 -1.57 -0.65 -5.96
CA ILE A 84 -1.32 0.69 -6.50
C ILE A 84 -2.58 1.28 -7.16
N PRO A 85 -3.32 0.57 -8.04
CA PRO A 85 -4.57 1.08 -8.60
C PRO A 85 -5.64 1.39 -7.53
N ILE A 86 -5.75 0.58 -6.48
CA ILE A 86 -6.68 0.84 -5.38
C ILE A 86 -6.28 2.11 -4.61
N LEU A 87 -5.00 2.29 -4.32
CA LEU A 87 -4.47 3.49 -3.66
C LEU A 87 -4.72 4.75 -4.49
N HIS A 88 -4.58 4.67 -5.82
CA HIS A 88 -4.92 5.78 -6.71
C HIS A 88 -6.42 6.09 -6.72
N ALA A 89 -7.28 5.07 -6.74
CA ALA A 89 -8.72 5.29 -6.64
C ALA A 89 -9.09 5.98 -5.31
N LEU A 90 -8.49 5.55 -4.20
CA LEU A 90 -8.67 6.16 -2.88
C LEU A 90 -8.09 7.57 -2.80
N GLU A 91 -6.97 7.87 -3.47
CA GLU A 91 -6.41 9.23 -3.55
C GLU A 91 -7.39 10.16 -4.28
N ASN A 92 -8.01 9.72 -5.37
CA ASN A 92 -9.02 10.49 -6.08
C ASN A 92 -10.25 10.76 -5.21
N MET A 93 -10.67 9.79 -4.40
CA MET A 93 -11.74 9.97 -3.41
C MET A 93 -11.32 10.92 -2.29
N ALA A 94 -10.06 10.85 -1.86
CA ALA A 94 -9.52 11.72 -0.82
C ALA A 94 -9.48 13.19 -1.28
N ASN A 95 -9.11 13.43 -2.54
CA ASN A 95 -9.12 14.76 -3.16
C ASN A 95 -10.54 15.35 -3.27
N GLN A 96 -11.58 14.50 -3.22
CA GLN A 96 -12.98 14.90 -3.16
C GLN A 96 -13.51 15.04 -1.73
N GLY A 97 -12.66 14.78 -0.71
CA GLY A 97 -13.04 14.82 0.70
C GLY A 97 -13.82 13.60 1.18
N GLU A 98 -13.88 12.54 0.37
CA GLU A 98 -14.64 11.32 0.68
C GLU A 98 -13.90 10.36 1.62
N VAL A 99 -12.57 10.46 1.69
CA VAL A 99 -11.71 9.72 2.63
C VAL A 99 -10.54 10.59 3.09
N PRO A 100 -9.92 10.32 4.25
CA PRO A 100 -8.80 11.13 4.71
C PRO A 100 -7.55 10.89 3.85
N LEU A 101 -7.04 11.95 3.22
CA LEU A 101 -5.85 11.87 2.37
C LEU A 101 -4.62 11.34 3.13
N GLU A 102 -4.46 11.73 4.39
CA GLU A 102 -3.35 11.28 5.24
C GLU A 102 -3.32 9.76 5.41
N TRP A 103 -4.50 9.13 5.57
CA TRP A 103 -4.60 7.66 5.68
C TRP A 103 -4.20 6.98 4.36
N VAL A 104 -4.60 7.54 3.21
CA VAL A 104 -4.22 7.01 1.90
C VAL A 104 -2.71 7.12 1.67
N LEU A 105 -2.11 8.27 2.01
CA LEU A 105 -0.67 8.49 1.89
C LEU A 105 0.13 7.58 2.83
N GLU A 106 -0.35 7.35 4.05
CA GLU A 106 0.29 6.42 4.97
C GLU A 106 0.21 4.97 4.46
N CYS A 107 -0.93 4.55 3.91
CA CYS A 107 -1.04 3.25 3.24
C CYS A 107 -0.01 3.13 2.10
N ALA A 108 0.05 4.14 1.22
CA ALA A 108 0.99 4.16 0.09
C ALA A 108 2.46 4.07 0.53
N ALA A 109 2.85 4.81 1.57
CA ALA A 109 4.20 4.76 2.12
C ALA A 109 4.54 3.36 2.66
N ARG A 110 3.61 2.70 3.37
CA ARG A 110 3.84 1.35 3.89
C ARG A 110 3.96 0.30 2.77
N PHE A 111 3.19 0.43 1.70
CA PHE A 111 3.35 -0.42 0.52
C PHE A 111 4.68 -0.18 -0.21
N GLY A 112 5.14 1.07 -0.28
CA GLY A 112 6.45 1.40 -0.86
C GLY A 112 7.60 0.71 -0.13
N ILE A 113 7.59 0.77 1.20
CA ILE A 113 8.55 0.05 2.04
C ILE A 113 8.48 -1.46 1.79
N LEU A 114 7.27 -2.03 1.78
CA LEU A 114 7.10 -3.47 1.59
C LEU A 114 7.58 -3.94 0.20
N LEU A 115 7.35 -3.16 -0.87
CA LEU A 115 7.88 -3.51 -2.19
C LEU A 115 9.40 -3.49 -2.18
N GLN A 116 10.01 -2.46 -1.61
CA GLN A 116 11.47 -2.36 -1.52
C GLN A 116 12.07 -3.55 -0.74
N GLU A 117 11.44 -3.97 0.34
CA GLU A 117 11.88 -5.16 1.10
C GLU A 117 11.73 -6.45 0.30
N LEU A 118 10.63 -6.62 -0.43
CA LEU A 118 10.43 -7.77 -1.32
C LEU A 118 11.46 -7.81 -2.44
N GLU A 119 11.77 -6.68 -3.06
CA GLU A 119 12.79 -6.57 -4.11
C GLU A 119 14.19 -6.87 -3.57
N SER A 120 14.51 -6.35 -2.38
CA SER A 120 15.78 -6.63 -1.70
C SER A 120 15.93 -8.11 -1.36
N ALA A 121 14.85 -8.74 -0.88
CA ALA A 121 14.84 -10.18 -0.59
C ALA A 121 14.98 -11.03 -1.86
N GLN A 122 14.39 -10.59 -2.98
CA GLN A 122 14.57 -11.24 -4.28
C GLN A 122 16.03 -11.16 -4.75
N GLN A 123 16.65 -9.99 -4.68
CA GLN A 123 18.07 -9.79 -5.05
C GLN A 123 19.00 -10.67 -4.19
N ALA A 124 18.78 -10.67 -2.87
CA ALA A 124 19.55 -11.51 -1.96
C ALA A 124 19.40 -13.02 -2.26
N ALA A 125 18.20 -13.45 -2.67
CA ALA A 125 17.93 -14.85 -3.01
C ALA A 125 18.44 -15.25 -4.41
N THR A 126 18.59 -14.31 -5.35
CA THR A 126 19.18 -14.56 -6.68
C THR A 126 20.71 -14.38 -6.71
N GLY A 127 21.31 -13.90 -5.62
CA GLY A 127 22.76 -13.73 -5.49
C GLY A 127 23.34 -12.63 -6.37
N GLN A 128 22.52 -11.62 -6.71
CA GLN A 128 22.93 -10.42 -7.47
C GLN A 128 23.20 -9.23 -6.56
#